data_AF-A0A1D6KBJ5-F1
#
_entry.id   AF-A0A1D6KBJ5-F1
#
_cell.length_a   1.000
_cell.length_b   1.000
_cell.length_c   1.000
_cell.angle_alpha   90.00
_cell.angle_beta   90.00
_cell.angle_gamma   90.00
#
_symmetry.space_group_name_H-M   'P 1'
#
loop_
_entity.id
_entity.type
_entity.pdbx_description
1 polymer ?
#
loop_
_entity_poly.entity_id
_entity_poly.type
_entity_poly.pdbx_seq_one_letter_code
_entity_poly.pdbx_strand_id
1 'polypeptide(L)'
;MDLLMMPSNCGNLMLVQWPLFLLTSKIMLANDYASDCKDSQYELWDRISKDEYMAYAVKECYYSTEKILHSLVDAEGQHWVVRLFRDLNDSIAQGSLLVTINLKKLQLVQSRLTGLTGLLIRDETAGRAAGVTKALLELYEVVTHEFLSQNLREQFDTWQLLLRARNDGRLFSKILWPKDPEMKEQLKRLHLLLTVKDSATN
;
A
#
# COMPACT_ATOMS: atom_id res chain seq x y z
N MET A 1 14.44 -6.35 17.58
CA MET A 1 13.96 -5.54 18.72
C MET A 1 12.93 -4.48 18.30
N ASP A 2 12.55 -4.44 17.02
CA ASP A 2 11.63 -3.42 16.47
C ASP A 2 10.15 -3.60 16.88
N LEU A 3 9.80 -4.75 17.46
CA LEU A 3 8.43 -5.04 17.88
C LEU A 3 8.02 -4.26 19.14
N LEU A 4 8.97 -3.88 20.01
CA LEU A 4 8.72 -3.28 21.33
C LEU A 4 8.85 -1.74 21.35
N MET A 5 8.91 -1.09 20.20
CA MET A 5 9.01 0.37 20.15
C MET A 5 7.76 1.03 20.73
N MET A 6 7.94 2.00 21.63
CA MET A 6 6.84 2.77 22.23
C MET A 6 6.00 3.50 21.18
N PRO A 7 4.70 3.74 21.44
CA PRO A 7 3.90 4.55 20.54
C PRO A 7 4.54 5.93 20.40
N SER A 8 4.81 6.35 19.18
CA SER A 8 5.34 7.68 18.92
C SER A 8 4.53 8.35 17.83
N ASN A 9 4.25 9.65 18.02
CA ASN A 9 3.86 10.56 16.96
C ASN A 9 5.11 11.11 16.22
N CYS A 10 6.29 10.59 16.55
CA CYS A 10 7.56 10.99 15.96
C CYS A 10 7.79 10.19 14.68
N GLY A 11 6.91 10.43 13.72
CA GLY A 11 6.97 9.80 12.42
C GLY A 11 6.51 10.79 11.38
N ASN A 12 6.94 10.53 10.16
CA ASN A 12 6.68 11.35 9.00
C ASN A 12 5.19 11.24 8.52
N LEU A 13 4.31 10.71 9.37
CA LEU A 13 2.87 10.48 9.20
C LEU A 13 2.13 11.16 10.37
N MET A 14 1.05 11.88 10.10
CA MET A 14 0.22 12.54 11.11
C MET A 14 -0.69 11.54 11.85
N LEU A 15 -0.13 10.42 12.34
CA LEU A 15 -0.85 9.30 12.94
C LEU A 15 -0.05 8.71 14.11
N VAL A 16 -0.76 8.21 15.12
CA VAL A 16 -0.16 7.46 16.22
C VAL A 16 0.34 6.12 15.68
N GLN A 17 1.67 5.92 15.70
CA GLN A 17 2.27 4.65 15.32
C GLN A 17 2.39 3.77 16.56
N TRP A 18 1.44 2.83 16.73
CA TRP A 18 1.45 1.89 17.86
C TRP A 18 2.60 0.88 17.76
N PRO A 19 3.08 0.32 18.88
CA PRO A 19 4.02 -0.79 18.87
C PRO A 19 3.56 -1.91 17.93
N LEU A 20 4.46 -2.42 17.09
CA LEU A 20 4.10 -3.42 16.08
C LEU A 20 3.51 -4.70 16.68
N PHE A 21 3.90 -5.06 17.90
CA PHE A 21 3.35 -6.23 18.58
C PHE A 21 1.82 -6.14 18.80
N LEU A 22 1.26 -4.93 18.96
CA LEU A 22 -0.18 -4.70 19.08
C LEU A 22 -0.91 -4.79 17.73
N LEU A 23 -0.17 -4.53 16.64
CA LEU A 23 -0.68 -4.49 15.28
C LEU A 23 -0.47 -5.81 14.52
N THR A 24 0.24 -6.77 15.12
CA THR A 24 0.46 -8.11 14.58
C THR A 24 -0.85 -8.75 14.12
N SER A 25 -0.83 -9.38 12.94
CA SER A 25 -1.99 -10.07 12.33
C SER A 25 -3.20 -9.20 11.99
N LYS A 26 -3.27 -7.94 12.44
CA LYS A 26 -4.45 -7.08 12.25
C LYS A 26 -4.74 -6.80 10.78
N ILE A 27 -3.72 -6.58 9.96
CA ILE A 27 -3.87 -6.40 8.51
C ILE A 27 -4.41 -7.67 7.83
N MET A 28 -3.95 -8.85 8.26
CA MET A 28 -4.42 -10.12 7.70
C MET A 28 -5.90 -10.31 8.02
N LEU A 29 -6.29 -10.08 9.28
CA LEU A 29 -7.67 -10.19 9.71
C LEU A 29 -8.59 -9.15 9.05
N ALA A 30 -8.11 -7.92 8.87
CA ALA A 30 -8.83 -6.90 8.10
C ALA A 30 -9.01 -7.30 6.63
N ASN A 31 -8.02 -7.97 6.03
CA ASN A 31 -8.14 -8.51 4.67
C ASN A 31 -9.15 -9.66 4.58
N ASP A 32 -9.23 -10.51 5.60
CA ASP A 32 -10.24 -11.57 5.66
C ASP A 32 -11.65 -10.96 5.78
N TYR A 33 -11.82 -9.90 6.57
CA TYR A 33 -13.08 -9.15 6.61
C TYR A 33 -13.41 -8.50 5.26
N ALA A 34 -12.41 -7.97 4.56
CA ALA A 34 -12.60 -7.37 3.24
C ALA A 34 -12.96 -8.41 2.16
N SER A 35 -12.39 -9.62 2.21
CA SER A 35 -12.71 -10.68 1.24
C SER A 35 -14.12 -11.23 1.42
N ASP A 36 -14.60 -11.28 2.66
CA ASP A 36 -15.93 -11.77 3.02
C ASP A 36 -17.01 -10.68 2.99
N CYS A 37 -16.63 -9.43 2.74
CA CYS A 37 -17.54 -8.30 2.73
C CYS A 37 -18.56 -8.43 1.57
N LYS A 38 -19.84 -8.54 1.95
CA LYS A 38 -20.99 -8.48 1.03
C LYS A 38 -21.84 -7.22 1.24
N ASP A 39 -21.60 -6.52 2.33
CA ASP A 39 -22.38 -5.39 2.81
C ASP A 39 -21.72 -4.06 2.41
N SER A 40 -22.15 -2.94 3.00
CA SER A 40 -21.62 -1.61 2.66
C SER A 40 -20.22 -1.35 3.21
N GLN A 41 -19.51 -0.35 2.65
CA GLN A 41 -18.20 0.05 3.16
C GLN A 41 -18.25 0.48 4.65
N TYR A 42 -19.39 1.02 5.10
CA TYR A 42 -19.58 1.48 6.46
C TYR A 42 -19.64 0.31 7.45
N GLU A 43 -20.30 -0.77 7.08
CA GLU A 43 -20.37 -1.99 7.90
C GLU A 43 -19.03 -2.71 7.96
N LEU A 44 -18.29 -2.74 6.84
CA LEU A 44 -16.92 -3.23 6.83
C LEU A 44 -16.03 -2.41 7.77
N TRP A 45 -16.11 -1.07 7.68
CA TRP A 45 -15.31 -0.19 8.53
C TRP A 45 -15.73 -0.27 10.00
N ASP A 46 -17.02 -0.41 10.31
CA ASP A 46 -17.52 -0.65 11.67
C ASP A 46 -16.91 -1.93 12.26
N ARG A 47 -16.91 -3.02 11.47
CA ARG A 47 -16.30 -4.29 11.89
C ARG A 47 -14.81 -4.17 12.16
N ILE A 48 -14.07 -3.46 11.30
CA ILE A 48 -12.64 -3.18 11.49
C ILE A 48 -12.42 -2.30 12.72
N SER A 49 -13.29 -1.31 12.93
CA SER A 49 -13.14 -0.30 13.99
C SER A 49 -13.53 -0.78 15.38
N LYS A 50 -14.15 -1.95 15.51
CA LYS A 50 -14.37 -2.62 16.81
C LYS A 50 -13.06 -2.93 17.53
N ASP A 51 -11.98 -3.12 16.79
CA ASP A 51 -10.64 -3.22 17.32
C ASP A 51 -9.87 -1.95 16.94
N GLU A 52 -9.65 -1.07 17.92
CA GLU A 52 -8.95 0.20 17.71
C GLU A 52 -7.57 -0.02 17.07
N TYR A 53 -6.83 -1.05 17.49
CA TYR A 53 -5.52 -1.37 16.93
C TYR A 53 -5.62 -1.83 15.48
N MET A 54 -6.68 -2.55 15.11
CA MET A 54 -6.91 -2.92 13.71
C MET A 54 -7.20 -1.71 12.84
N ALA A 55 -8.05 -0.79 13.30
CA ALA A 55 -8.32 0.45 12.59
C ALA A 55 -7.05 1.29 12.39
N TYR A 56 -6.20 1.39 13.43
CA TYR A 56 -4.90 2.05 13.33
C TYR A 56 -3.96 1.33 12.35
N ALA A 57 -3.87 0.00 12.40
CA ALA A 57 -3.04 -0.77 11.46
C ALA A 57 -3.45 -0.51 10.00
N VAL A 58 -4.75 -0.54 9.69
CA VAL A 58 -5.26 -0.32 8.33
C VAL A 58 -4.94 1.10 7.85
N LYS A 59 -5.19 2.12 8.69
CA LYS A 59 -4.85 3.52 8.37
C LYS A 59 -3.34 3.66 8.15
N GLU A 60 -2.53 3.16 9.07
CA GLU A 60 -1.08 3.28 9.00
C GLU A 60 -0.53 2.60 7.74
N CYS A 61 -1.02 1.40 7.41
CA CYS A 61 -0.65 0.69 6.20
C CYS A 61 -0.97 1.51 4.94
N TYR A 62 -2.16 2.12 4.88
CA TYR A 62 -2.59 2.94 3.75
C TYR A 62 -1.66 4.15 3.54
N TYR A 63 -1.46 4.96 4.57
CA TYR A 63 -0.65 6.19 4.45
C TYR A 63 0.85 5.90 4.31
N SER A 64 1.37 4.85 4.94
CA SER A 64 2.76 4.42 4.73
C SER A 64 2.99 3.99 3.29
N THR A 65 2.03 3.26 2.71
CA THR A 65 2.11 2.83 1.30
C THR A 65 2.10 4.02 0.36
N GLU A 66 1.19 4.98 0.56
CA GLU A 66 1.15 6.23 -0.21
C GLU A 66 2.49 6.94 -0.20
N LYS A 67 3.03 7.18 0.99
CA LYS A 67 4.27 7.91 1.18
C LYS A 67 5.47 7.21 0.56
N ILE A 68 5.60 5.90 0.76
CA ILE A 68 6.70 5.10 0.20
C ILE A 68 6.62 5.10 -1.31
N LEU A 69 5.44 4.81 -1.90
CA LEU A 69 5.27 4.82 -3.35
C LEU A 69 5.58 6.19 -3.94
N HIS A 70 5.08 7.27 -3.34
CA HIS A 70 5.33 8.63 -3.80
C HIS A 70 6.83 8.99 -3.78
N SER A 71 7.56 8.54 -2.76
CA SER A 71 9.00 8.78 -2.65
C SER A 71 9.85 7.96 -3.64
N LEU A 72 9.34 6.81 -4.06
CA LEU A 72 10.10 5.80 -4.81
C LEU A 72 10.09 6.06 -6.33
N VAL A 73 8.99 6.62 -6.82
CA VAL A 73 8.74 6.83 -8.25
C VAL A 73 9.02 8.27 -8.65
N ASP A 74 9.41 8.47 -9.91
CA ASP A 74 9.58 9.79 -10.51
C ASP A 74 8.54 10.08 -11.60
N ALA A 75 8.41 11.36 -11.97
CA ALA A 75 7.63 11.86 -13.11
C ALA A 75 6.27 11.17 -13.32
N GLU A 76 6.14 10.34 -14.37
CA GLU A 76 4.90 9.62 -14.70
C GLU A 76 4.43 8.70 -13.58
N GLY A 77 5.35 8.05 -12.87
CA GLY A 77 5.02 7.22 -11.71
C GLY A 77 4.42 8.05 -10.57
N GLN A 78 4.86 9.29 -10.35
CA GLN A 78 4.29 10.16 -9.31
C GLN A 78 2.85 10.54 -9.67
N HIS A 79 2.60 10.87 -10.94
CA HIS A 79 1.25 11.14 -11.42
C HIS A 79 0.31 9.95 -11.20
N TRP A 80 0.80 8.72 -11.40
CA TRP A 80 0.02 7.53 -11.08
C TRP A 80 -0.30 7.43 -9.58
N VAL A 81 0.70 7.57 -8.69
CA VAL A 81 0.51 7.47 -7.23
C VAL A 81 -0.45 8.55 -6.73
N VAL A 82 -0.17 9.82 -7.01
CA VAL A 82 -1.00 10.95 -6.55
C VAL A 82 -2.46 10.76 -6.96
N ARG A 83 -2.67 10.33 -8.21
CA ARG A 83 -4.01 10.10 -8.73
C ARG A 83 -4.71 8.92 -8.05
N LEU A 84 -4.02 7.79 -7.93
CA LEU A 84 -4.56 6.59 -7.28
C LEU A 84 -5.09 6.92 -5.88
N PHE A 85 -4.26 7.56 -5.05
CA PHE A 85 -4.65 7.88 -3.68
C PHE A 85 -5.72 8.96 -3.60
N ARG A 86 -5.72 9.95 -4.49
CA ARG A 86 -6.82 10.92 -4.59
C ARG A 86 -8.15 10.23 -4.90
N ASP A 87 -8.19 9.39 -5.92
CA ASP A 87 -9.44 8.75 -6.37
C ASP A 87 -9.95 7.76 -5.30
N LEU A 88 -9.04 7.08 -4.58
CA LEU A 88 -9.38 6.27 -3.40
C LEU A 88 -9.95 7.13 -2.27
N ASN A 89 -9.31 8.26 -1.93
CA ASN A 89 -9.76 9.17 -0.87
C ASN A 89 -11.15 9.76 -1.19
N ASP A 90 -11.38 10.17 -2.43
CA ASP A 90 -12.69 10.66 -2.90
C ASP A 90 -13.76 9.58 -2.75
N SER A 91 -13.44 8.34 -3.11
CA SER A 91 -14.36 7.20 -2.99
C SER A 91 -14.68 6.86 -1.54
N ILE A 92 -13.68 6.92 -0.65
CA ILE A 92 -13.86 6.73 0.79
C ILE A 92 -14.82 7.80 1.34
N ALA A 93 -14.59 9.07 1.00
CA ALA A 93 -15.40 10.21 1.44
C ALA A 93 -16.85 10.14 0.92
N GLN A 94 -17.05 9.63 -0.29
CA GLN A 94 -18.36 9.55 -0.94
C GLN A 94 -19.18 8.31 -0.55
N GLY A 95 -18.62 7.33 0.18
CA GLY A 95 -19.36 6.11 0.46
C GLY A 95 -19.21 4.99 -0.59
N SER A 96 -18.37 5.18 -1.61
CA SER A 96 -18.40 4.41 -2.86
C SER A 96 -17.21 3.47 -3.06
N LEU A 97 -16.40 3.22 -2.02
CA LEU A 97 -15.18 2.41 -2.12
C LEU A 97 -15.43 1.03 -2.75
N LEU A 98 -16.53 0.36 -2.43
CA LEU A 98 -16.88 -0.95 -3.00
C LEU A 98 -17.17 -0.94 -4.51
N VAL A 99 -17.51 0.23 -5.05
CA VAL A 99 -17.71 0.43 -6.50
C VAL A 99 -16.37 0.77 -7.17
N THR A 100 -15.49 1.45 -6.45
CA THR A 100 -14.17 1.89 -6.91
C THR A 100 -13.15 0.75 -6.92
N ILE A 101 -13.16 -0.13 -5.90
CA ILE A 101 -12.17 -1.20 -5.74
C ILE A 101 -12.80 -2.58 -5.59
N ASN A 102 -12.07 -3.58 -6.08
CA ASN A 102 -12.36 -4.98 -5.85
C ASN A 102 -11.64 -5.46 -4.58
N LEU A 103 -12.35 -5.46 -3.45
CA LEU A 103 -11.79 -5.89 -2.14
C LEU A 103 -11.20 -7.31 -2.17
N LYS A 104 -11.71 -8.22 -3.01
CA LYS A 104 -11.17 -9.59 -3.12
C LYS A 104 -9.75 -9.61 -3.67
N LYS A 105 -9.33 -8.55 -4.36
CA LYS A 105 -7.97 -8.39 -4.89
C LYS A 105 -7.04 -7.66 -3.93
N LEU A 106 -7.52 -7.23 -2.76
CA LEU A 106 -6.71 -6.56 -1.74
C LEU A 106 -5.57 -7.45 -1.22
N GLN A 107 -5.82 -8.75 -1.02
CA GLN A 107 -4.78 -9.72 -0.65
C GLN A 107 -3.69 -9.85 -1.74
N LEU A 108 -4.06 -9.73 -3.01
CA LEU A 108 -3.10 -9.76 -4.12
C LEU A 108 -2.23 -8.49 -4.14
N VAL A 109 -2.85 -7.32 -3.94
CA VAL A 109 -2.13 -6.03 -3.79
C VAL A 109 -1.17 -6.09 -2.60
N GLN A 110 -1.64 -6.60 -1.46
CA GLN A 110 -0.82 -6.79 -0.27
C GLN A 110 0.40 -7.67 -0.58
N SER A 111 0.21 -8.81 -1.26
CA SER A 111 1.31 -9.71 -1.64
C SER A 111 2.36 -9.01 -2.51
N ARG A 112 1.94 -8.19 -3.48
CA ARG A 112 2.86 -7.41 -4.33
C ARG A 112 3.59 -6.32 -3.56
N LEU A 113 2.90 -5.62 -2.66
CA LEU A 113 3.52 -4.65 -1.74
C LEU A 113 4.55 -5.30 -0.82
N THR A 114 4.26 -6.48 -0.28
CA THR A 114 5.21 -7.24 0.55
C THR A 114 6.47 -7.61 -0.24
N GLY A 115 6.30 -8.04 -1.50
CA GLY A 115 7.44 -8.33 -2.40
C GLY A 115 8.28 -7.08 -2.68
N LEU A 116 7.62 -5.96 -3.00
CA LEU A 116 8.28 -4.68 -3.25
C LEU A 116 9.07 -4.18 -2.03
N THR A 117 8.42 -4.13 -0.87
CA THR A 117 9.05 -3.66 0.38
C THR A 117 10.21 -4.56 0.81
N GLY A 118 10.08 -5.88 0.62
CA GLY A 118 11.15 -6.85 0.91
C GLY A 118 12.42 -6.66 0.06
N LEU A 119 12.28 -6.15 -1.18
CA LEU A 119 13.41 -5.78 -2.02
C LEU A 119 14.06 -4.47 -1.57
N LEU A 120 13.24 -3.49 -1.17
CA LEU A 120 13.69 -2.14 -0.81
C LEU A 120 14.39 -2.05 0.55
N ILE A 121 14.13 -2.98 1.48
CA ILE A 121 14.78 -3.01 2.80
C ILE A 121 16.28 -3.32 2.70
N ARG A 122 16.70 -3.98 1.62
CA ARG A 122 18.10 -4.37 1.38
C ARG A 122 18.86 -3.22 0.73
N ASP A 123 20.19 -3.25 0.77
CA ASP A 123 20.99 -2.22 0.12
C ASP A 123 20.82 -2.19 -1.41
N GLU A 124 21.01 -1.02 -1.99
CA GLU A 124 20.91 -0.80 -3.44
C GLU A 124 22.00 -1.59 -4.18
N THR A 125 21.59 -2.45 -5.12
CA THR A 125 22.48 -3.07 -6.11
C THR A 125 21.82 -3.04 -7.47
N ALA A 126 22.60 -3.02 -8.56
CA ALA A 126 22.06 -2.96 -9.92
C ALA A 126 21.02 -4.07 -10.21
N GLY A 127 21.26 -5.29 -9.74
CA GLY A 127 20.31 -6.40 -9.86
C GLY A 127 19.02 -6.21 -9.05
N ARG A 128 19.09 -5.55 -7.89
CA ARG A 128 17.90 -5.24 -7.08
C ARG A 128 17.11 -4.07 -7.64
N ALA A 129 17.77 -3.06 -8.19
CA ALA A 129 17.08 -1.95 -8.86
C ALA A 129 16.17 -2.48 -9.98
N ALA A 130 16.69 -3.38 -10.84
CA ALA A 130 15.88 -4.07 -11.85
C ALA A 130 14.73 -4.89 -11.24
N GLY A 131 14.98 -5.58 -10.11
CA GLY A 131 13.96 -6.31 -9.36
C GLY A 131 12.85 -5.39 -8.81
N VAL A 132 13.21 -4.22 -8.27
CA VAL A 132 12.26 -3.22 -7.76
C VAL A 132 11.46 -2.62 -8.91
N THR A 133 12.07 -2.30 -10.06
CA THR A 133 11.34 -1.83 -11.25
C THR A 133 10.30 -2.85 -11.68
N LYS A 134 10.70 -4.12 -11.75
CA LYS A 134 9.78 -5.21 -12.09
C LYS A 134 8.64 -5.34 -11.07
N ALA A 135 8.95 -5.32 -9.77
CA ALA A 135 7.94 -5.40 -8.71
C ALA A 135 6.97 -4.19 -8.72
N LEU A 136 7.45 -3.00 -9.04
CA LEU A 136 6.63 -1.80 -9.23
C LEU A 136 5.70 -1.93 -10.43
N LEU A 137 6.21 -2.42 -11.57
CA LEU A 137 5.38 -2.68 -12.75
C LEU A 137 4.29 -3.71 -12.45
N GLU A 138 4.64 -4.81 -11.78
CA GLU A 138 3.66 -5.83 -11.35
C GLU A 138 2.62 -5.25 -10.38
N LEU A 139 3.03 -4.42 -9.42
CA LEU A 139 2.12 -3.74 -8.51
C LEU A 139 1.18 -2.79 -9.27
N TYR A 140 1.72 -1.97 -10.17
CA TYR A 140 0.96 -1.08 -11.04
C TYR A 140 -0.08 -1.84 -11.87
N GLU A 141 0.33 -2.97 -12.45
CA GLU A 141 -0.54 -3.83 -13.25
C GLU A 141 -1.69 -4.40 -12.42
N VAL A 142 -1.39 -4.98 -11.25
CA VAL A 142 -2.42 -5.54 -10.35
C VAL A 142 -3.34 -4.44 -9.84
N VAL A 143 -2.79 -3.34 -9.34
CA VAL A 143 -3.57 -2.23 -8.78
C VAL A 143 -4.52 -1.70 -9.84
N THR A 144 -4.04 -1.53 -11.06
CA THR A 144 -4.89 -0.92 -12.07
C THR A 144 -5.82 -1.92 -12.74
N HIS A 145 -5.31 -3.08 -13.13
CA HIS A 145 -6.06 -4.02 -13.97
C HIS A 145 -6.90 -5.02 -13.18
N GLU A 146 -6.65 -5.21 -11.89
CA GLU A 146 -7.40 -6.15 -11.06
C GLU A 146 -8.08 -5.47 -9.87
N PHE A 147 -7.45 -4.47 -9.26
CA PHE A 147 -7.94 -3.86 -8.03
C PHE A 147 -8.91 -2.70 -8.29
N LEU A 148 -8.59 -1.76 -9.18
CA LEU A 148 -9.51 -0.67 -9.56
C LEU A 148 -10.63 -1.16 -10.49
N SER A 149 -11.84 -0.64 -10.36
CA SER A 149 -12.96 -0.95 -11.26
C SER A 149 -12.79 -0.32 -12.65
N GLN A 150 -13.47 -0.88 -13.66
CA GLN A 150 -13.33 -0.45 -15.06
C GLN A 150 -13.76 1.02 -15.28
N ASN A 151 -14.75 1.50 -14.54
CA ASN A 151 -15.26 2.88 -14.66
C ASN A 151 -14.17 3.93 -14.42
N LEU A 152 -13.22 3.67 -13.51
CA LEU A 152 -12.10 4.57 -13.27
C LEU A 152 -11.03 4.50 -14.36
N ARG A 153 -10.94 3.39 -15.11
CA ARG A 153 -9.96 3.23 -16.19
C ARG A 153 -10.38 3.97 -17.45
N GLU A 154 -11.68 3.97 -17.74
CA GLU A 154 -12.24 4.54 -18.96
C GLU A 154 -12.41 6.06 -18.91
N GLN A 155 -12.48 6.64 -17.71
CA GLN A 155 -12.72 8.07 -17.55
C GLN A 155 -11.52 8.96 -17.88
N PHE A 156 -10.31 8.43 -18.15
CA PHE A 156 -9.09 9.25 -18.04
C PHE A 156 -8.07 9.13 -19.18
N ASP A 157 -7.84 10.26 -19.87
CA ASP A 157 -6.74 10.48 -20.83
C ASP A 157 -5.35 10.26 -20.22
N THR A 158 -5.19 10.49 -18.92
CA THR A 158 -3.93 10.24 -18.22
C THR A 158 -3.61 8.75 -18.10
N TRP A 159 -4.62 7.87 -18.10
CA TRP A 159 -4.39 6.44 -18.14
C TRP A 159 -3.76 6.00 -19.47
N GLN A 160 -4.22 6.60 -20.56
CA GLN A 160 -3.62 6.45 -21.89
C GLN A 160 -2.17 6.96 -21.91
N LEU A 161 -1.88 8.08 -21.23
CA LEU A 161 -0.50 8.59 -21.09
C LEU A 161 0.40 7.63 -20.29
N LEU A 162 -0.08 7.09 -19.18
CA LEU A 162 0.66 6.10 -18.37
C LEU A 162 0.88 4.79 -19.14
N LEU A 163 -0.12 4.31 -19.87
CA LEU A 163 -0.02 3.15 -20.75
C LEU A 163 1.03 3.37 -21.85
N ARG A 164 1.07 4.55 -22.48
CA ARG A 164 2.12 4.92 -23.45
C ARG A 164 3.50 4.97 -22.81
N ALA A 165 3.63 5.62 -21.64
CA ALA A 165 4.90 5.68 -20.91
C ALA A 165 5.41 4.28 -20.53
N ARG A 166 4.51 3.35 -20.19
CA ARG A 166 4.86 1.93 -19.96
C ARG A 166 5.34 1.25 -21.24
N ASN A 167 4.59 1.38 -22.34
CA ASN A 167 4.94 0.75 -23.62
C ASN A 167 6.28 1.28 -24.17
N ASP A 168 6.59 2.54 -23.89
CA ASP A 168 7.86 3.18 -24.27
C ASP A 168 9.00 2.88 -23.29
N GLY A 169 8.76 2.07 -22.24
CA GLY A 169 9.75 1.73 -21.22
C GLY A 169 10.17 2.88 -20.30
N ARG A 170 9.41 3.98 -20.30
CA ARG A 170 9.67 5.19 -19.51
C ARG A 170 9.12 5.09 -18.09
N LEU A 171 8.02 4.37 -17.90
CA LEU A 171 7.39 4.19 -16.59
C LEU A 171 8.31 3.40 -15.64
N PHE A 172 8.62 3.99 -14.48
CA PHE A 172 9.53 3.44 -13.46
C PHE A 172 10.97 3.18 -13.99
N SER A 173 11.36 3.87 -15.05
CA SER A 173 12.72 3.78 -15.62
C SER A 173 13.79 4.26 -14.65
N LYS A 174 13.44 5.18 -13.75
CA LYS A 174 14.29 5.66 -12.68
C LYS A 174 13.59 5.43 -11.33
N ILE A 175 14.33 4.81 -10.42
CA ILE A 175 13.87 4.56 -9.05
C ILE A 175 14.64 5.45 -8.11
N LEU A 176 13.92 6.14 -7.24
CA LEU A 176 14.50 6.92 -6.16
C LEU A 176 14.61 6.02 -4.94
N TRP A 177 15.80 5.43 -4.74
CA TRP A 177 16.02 4.57 -3.58
C TRP A 177 15.87 5.37 -2.27
N PRO A 178 15.18 4.83 -1.24
CA PRO A 178 15.07 5.50 0.05
C PRO A 178 16.45 5.64 0.71
N LYS A 179 16.99 6.86 0.72
CA LYS A 179 18.28 7.18 1.34
C LYS A 179 18.12 7.65 2.78
N ASP A 180 17.03 8.34 3.07
CA ASP A 180 16.76 8.93 4.37
C ASP A 180 16.53 7.85 5.44
N PRO A 181 17.13 7.99 6.64
CA PRO A 181 16.99 7.01 7.71
C PRO A 181 15.52 6.82 8.13
N GLU A 182 14.76 7.90 8.20
CA GLU A 182 13.33 7.86 8.52
C GLU A 182 12.53 7.07 7.48
N MET A 183 12.81 7.26 6.18
CA MET A 183 12.12 6.52 5.12
C MET A 183 12.48 5.03 5.18
N LYS A 184 13.73 4.70 5.49
CA LYS A 184 14.16 3.30 5.68
C LYS A 184 13.46 2.66 6.88
N GLU A 185 13.26 3.40 7.97
CA GLU A 185 12.51 2.91 9.13
C GLU A 185 11.02 2.71 8.82
N GLN A 186 10.38 3.69 8.16
CA GLN A 186 8.98 3.56 7.73
C GLN A 186 8.78 2.39 6.77
N LEU A 187 9.73 2.17 5.85
CA LEU A 187 9.72 1.03 4.95
C LEU A 187 9.83 -0.31 5.70
N LYS A 188 10.79 -0.43 6.63
CA LYS A 188 10.94 -1.63 7.48
C LYS A 188 9.67 -1.87 8.28
N ARG A 189 9.10 -0.82 8.85
CA ARG A 189 7.87 -0.87 9.65
C ARG A 189 6.68 -1.33 8.83
N LEU A 190 6.46 -0.77 7.64
CA LEU A 190 5.41 -1.22 6.72
C LEU A 190 5.61 -2.69 6.34
N HIS A 191 6.85 -3.10 6.01
CA HIS A 191 7.12 -4.50 5.69
C HIS A 191 6.76 -5.44 6.84
N LEU A 192 7.13 -5.09 8.07
CA LEU A 192 6.75 -5.87 9.26
C LEU A 192 5.24 -5.90 9.45
N LEU A 193 4.55 -4.76 9.31
CA LEU A 193 3.10 -4.69 9.40
C LEU A 193 2.39 -5.59 8.37
N LEU A 194 2.98 -5.72 7.17
CA LEU A 194 2.47 -6.56 6.09
C LEU A 194 2.86 -8.05 6.19
N THR A 195 3.86 -8.41 7.00
CA THR A 195 4.42 -9.78 7.05
C THR A 195 4.24 -10.49 8.38
N VAL A 196 4.21 -9.76 9.48
CA VAL A 196 4.15 -10.33 10.83
C VAL A 196 2.76 -10.90 11.07
N LYS A 197 2.69 -12.23 11.08
CA LYS A 197 1.58 -13.03 11.58
C LYS A 197 1.91 -13.48 13.00
N ASP A 198 0.90 -13.64 13.84
CA ASP A 198 1.05 -14.24 15.16
C ASP A 198 1.69 -15.61 14.98
N SER A 199 2.97 -15.73 15.35
CA SER A 199 3.63 -17.01 15.55
C SER A 199 3.32 -17.58 16.94
N ALA A 200 2.11 -17.30 17.46
CA ALA A 200 1.63 -17.77 18.76
C ALA A 200 0.59 -18.90 18.61
N THR A 201 0.70 -19.71 17.56
CA THR A 201 0.15 -21.07 17.52
C THR A 201 1.29 -22.06 17.70
N ASN A 202 1.64 -22.32 18.96
CA ASN A 202 2.24 -23.57 19.44
C ASN A 202 1.67 -23.85 20.84
#